data_AF-A0A2D9B1G0-F1
#
_entry.id   AF-A0A2D9B1G0-F1
#
_cell.length_a   1.000
_cell.length_b   1.000
_cell.length_c   1.000
_cell.angle_alpha   90.00
_cell.angle_beta   90.00
_cell.angle_gamma   90.00
#
_symmetry.space_group_name_H-M   'P 1'
#
loop_
_entity.id
_entity.type
_entity.pdbx_description
1 polymer ?
#
loop_
_entity_poly.entity_id
_entity_poly.type
_entity_poly.pdbx_seq_one_letter_code
_entity_poly.pdbx_strand_id
1 'polypeptide(L)'
;MTDFKFNKFYKTGNILSIILVFISVIFLSFKGLNYGVDFKGGTLIELRVIDKNYNITNVRDVFNSLNLKGVSVKKFGNETDYIIKFQTEDLNNPNFINNIKSNIEKKNGNIFEYRRVENVGPKVSKELLKSGIIAISLSLLAMLIYIWIRFEWQFSLGAILALFHDVILTLGIFSIFSLEINLSIVAAVLTI
;
A
#
# COMPACT_ATOMS: atom_id res chain seq x y z
N MET A 1 -14.16 19.52 36.12
CA MET A 1 -13.13 19.30 35.09
C MET A 1 -13.84 19.38 33.74
N THR A 2 -14.18 20.59 33.28
CA THR A 2 -15.19 20.80 32.21
C THR A 2 -14.86 21.89 31.18
N ASP A 3 -13.73 22.60 31.29
CA ASP A 3 -13.40 23.71 30.38
C ASP A 3 -12.28 23.35 29.38
N PHE A 4 -12.60 22.49 28.40
CA PHE A 4 -11.75 22.32 27.23
C PHE A 4 -12.04 23.44 26.21
N LYS A 5 -11.11 24.40 26.08
CA LYS A 5 -11.23 25.54 25.15
C LYS A 5 -10.91 25.15 23.70
N PHE A 6 -11.68 24.23 23.10
CA PHE A 6 -11.52 23.81 21.70
C PHE A 6 -11.54 24.99 20.72
N ASN A 7 -12.43 25.96 20.94
CA ASN A 7 -12.58 27.11 20.05
C ASN A 7 -11.35 28.05 20.05
N LYS A 8 -10.48 27.98 21.06
CA LYS A 8 -9.26 28.80 21.12
C LYS A 8 -8.28 28.45 20.00
N PHE A 9 -8.18 27.16 19.66
CA PHE A 9 -7.22 26.66 18.66
C PHE A 9 -7.84 26.45 17.27
N TYR A 10 -9.14 26.70 17.12
CA TYR A 10 -9.88 26.46 15.88
C TYR A 10 -9.22 27.11 14.66
N LYS A 11 -8.82 28.38 14.75
CA LYS A 11 -8.21 29.10 13.61
C LYS A 11 -6.84 28.53 13.23
N THR A 12 -5.97 28.31 14.21
CA THR A 12 -4.62 27.79 13.97
C THR A 12 -4.66 26.35 13.45
N GLY A 13 -5.55 25.51 14.00
CA GLY A 13 -5.74 24.13 13.57
C GLY A 13 -6.22 24.04 12.12
N ASN A 14 -7.22 24.84 11.73
CA ASN A 14 -7.72 24.86 10.35
C ASN A 14 -6.65 25.32 9.35
N ILE A 15 -5.88 26.36 9.68
CA ILE A 15 -4.80 26.84 8.80
C ILE A 15 -3.75 25.73 8.60
N LEU A 16 -3.32 25.08 9.68
CA LEU A 16 -2.36 23.97 9.61
C LEU A 16 -2.91 22.80 8.79
N SER A 17 -4.15 22.40 9.03
CA SER A 17 -4.85 21.33 8.31
C SER A 17 -4.94 21.62 6.80
N ILE A 18 -5.33 22.83 6.41
CA ILE A 18 -5.40 23.24 5.00
C ILE A 18 -4.03 23.17 4.34
N ILE A 19 -2.97 23.61 5.03
CA ILE A 19 -1.58 23.50 4.54
C ILE A 19 -1.20 22.03 4.32
N LEU A 20 -1.51 21.16 5.27
CA LEU A 20 -1.20 19.73 5.16
C LEU A 20 -1.96 19.06 4.02
N VAL A 21 -3.24 19.39 3.82
CA VAL A 21 -4.02 18.92 2.66
C VAL A 21 -3.42 19.42 1.36
N PHE A 22 -3.04 20.69 1.28
CA PHE A 22 -2.45 21.26 0.08
C PHE A 22 -1.14 20.56 -0.30
N ILE A 23 -0.25 20.32 0.69
CA ILE A 23 0.97 19.53 0.50
C ILE A 23 0.62 18.11 0.03
N SER A 24 -0.37 17.47 0.67
CA SER A 24 -0.81 16.11 0.31
C SER A 24 -1.28 16.04 -1.14
N VAL A 25 -2.09 17.00 -1.59
CA VAL A 25 -2.57 17.08 -2.98
C VAL A 25 -1.41 17.25 -3.96
N ILE A 26 -0.44 18.13 -3.67
CA ILE A 26 0.76 18.30 -4.50
C ILE A 26 1.49 16.96 -4.66
N PHE A 27 1.77 16.26 -3.56
CA PHE A 27 2.47 14.98 -3.63
C PHE A 27 1.66 13.92 -4.38
N LEU A 28 0.35 13.84 -4.15
CA LEU A 28 -0.53 12.91 -4.86
C LEU A 28 -0.57 13.19 -6.37
N SER A 29 -0.59 14.45 -6.80
CA SER A 29 -0.64 14.81 -8.22
C SER A 29 0.69 14.62 -8.94
N PHE A 30 1.82 14.99 -8.32
CA PHE A 30 3.13 14.95 -9.00
C PHE A 30 3.91 13.65 -8.78
N LYS A 31 3.85 13.07 -7.57
CA LYS A 31 4.56 11.83 -7.23
C LYS A 31 3.68 10.60 -7.38
N GLY A 32 2.37 10.74 -7.14
CA GLY A 32 1.42 9.64 -7.18
C GLY A 32 1.54 8.69 -5.99
N LEU A 33 0.80 7.58 -6.06
CA LEU A 33 0.81 6.52 -5.05
C LEU A 33 1.71 5.36 -5.48
N ASN A 34 2.43 4.79 -4.53
CA ASN A 34 3.24 3.59 -4.77
C ASN A 34 2.36 2.34 -4.65
N TYR A 35 1.71 1.94 -5.74
CA TYR A 35 0.90 0.73 -5.76
C TYR A 35 1.74 -0.54 -5.58
N GLY A 36 1.26 -1.44 -4.72
CA GLY A 36 1.82 -2.77 -4.49
C GLY A 36 1.45 -3.79 -5.57
N VAL A 37 1.89 -5.02 -5.37
CA VAL A 37 1.70 -6.15 -6.31
C VAL A 37 0.23 -6.47 -6.56
N ASP A 38 -0.65 -6.23 -5.59
CA ASP A 38 -2.10 -6.44 -5.71
C ASP A 38 -2.70 -5.62 -6.87
N PHE A 39 -2.17 -4.43 -7.14
CA PHE A 39 -2.67 -3.51 -8.15
C PHE A 39 -1.79 -3.42 -9.41
N LYS A 40 -0.47 -3.59 -9.28
CA LYS A 40 0.45 -3.60 -10.44
C LYS A 40 0.53 -4.95 -11.15
N GLY A 41 0.16 -6.03 -10.47
CA GLY A 41 0.48 -7.40 -10.87
C GLY A 41 1.93 -7.73 -10.52
N GLY A 42 2.17 -8.87 -9.90
CA GLY A 42 3.49 -9.21 -9.39
C GLY A 42 3.57 -10.53 -8.65
N THR A 43 4.78 -10.84 -8.21
CA THR A 43 5.05 -12.00 -7.36
C THR A 43 5.50 -11.52 -5.98
N LEU A 44 4.96 -12.16 -4.95
CA LEU A 44 5.39 -12.06 -3.57
C LEU A 44 6.04 -13.39 -3.18
N ILE A 45 7.29 -13.34 -2.74
CA ILE A 45 8.03 -14.49 -2.22
C ILE A 45 8.35 -14.22 -0.76
N GLU A 46 7.88 -15.10 0.12
CA GLU A 46 8.32 -15.17 1.50
C GLU A 46 9.40 -16.24 1.60
N LEU A 47 10.57 -15.84 2.08
CA LEU A 47 11.68 -16.75 2.31
C LEU A 47 12.28 -16.55 3.70
N ARG A 48 12.83 -17.63 4.24
CA ARG A 48 13.66 -17.63 5.43
C ARG A 48 15.09 -17.90 5.01
N VAL A 49 16.02 -17.08 5.47
CA VAL A 49 17.44 -17.36 5.28
C VAL A 49 17.93 -18.23 6.42
N ILE A 50 18.55 -19.35 6.07
CA ILE A 50 19.06 -20.33 7.04
C ILE A 50 20.37 -19.81 7.66
N ASP A 51 21.19 -19.12 6.88
CA ASP A 51 22.42 -18.47 7.34
C ASP A 51 22.12 -17.11 7.99
N LYS A 52 22.44 -16.97 9.28
CA LYS A 52 22.23 -15.74 10.05
C LYS A 52 23.14 -14.59 9.60
N ASN A 53 24.23 -14.87 8.87
CA ASN A 53 25.12 -13.85 8.35
C ASN A 53 24.58 -13.16 7.10
N TYR A 54 23.51 -13.68 6.50
CA TYR A 54 22.87 -13.06 5.34
C TYR A 54 21.97 -11.89 5.76
N ASN A 55 22.39 -10.69 5.42
CA ASN A 55 21.62 -9.48 5.69
C ASN A 55 20.65 -9.16 4.53
N ILE A 56 19.80 -8.16 4.76
CA ILE A 56 18.83 -7.70 3.75
C ILE A 56 19.50 -7.21 2.46
N THR A 57 20.72 -6.70 2.53
CA THR A 57 21.49 -6.21 1.37
C THR A 57 21.90 -7.38 0.49
N ASN A 58 22.42 -8.46 1.08
CA ASN A 58 22.77 -9.67 0.32
C ASN A 58 21.55 -10.25 -0.40
N VAL A 59 20.40 -10.35 0.28
CA VAL A 59 19.16 -10.82 -0.35
C VAL A 59 18.75 -9.88 -1.49
N ARG A 60 18.78 -8.56 -1.26
CA ARG A 60 18.44 -7.57 -2.29
C ARG A 60 19.34 -7.67 -3.52
N ASP A 61 20.64 -7.86 -3.33
CA ASP A 61 21.61 -7.95 -4.43
C ASP A 61 21.37 -9.19 -5.30
N VAL A 62 21.05 -10.33 -4.67
CA VAL A 62 20.69 -11.57 -5.39
C VAL A 62 19.48 -11.34 -6.29
N PHE A 63 18.40 -10.78 -5.77
CA PHE A 63 17.18 -10.55 -6.55
C PHE A 63 17.31 -9.42 -7.57
N ASN A 64 18.12 -8.39 -7.29
CA ASN A 64 18.43 -7.34 -8.27
C ASN A 64 19.24 -7.88 -9.46
N SER A 65 20.08 -8.91 -9.25
CA SER A 65 20.87 -9.53 -10.33
C SER A 65 20.03 -10.33 -11.33
N LEU A 66 18.76 -10.61 -11.02
CA LEU A 66 17.85 -11.39 -11.85
C LEU A 66 17.10 -10.55 -12.91
N ASN A 67 17.48 -9.27 -13.08
CA ASN A 67 16.86 -8.33 -14.03
C ASN A 67 15.34 -8.20 -13.86
N LEU A 68 14.86 -8.32 -12.63
CA LEU A 68 13.44 -8.19 -12.26
C LEU A 68 13.07 -6.72 -12.07
N LYS A 69 11.88 -6.31 -12.50
CA LYS A 69 11.41 -4.92 -12.32
C LYS A 69 10.75 -4.71 -10.97
N GLY A 70 11.10 -3.59 -10.33
CA GLY A 70 10.46 -3.14 -9.09
C GLY A 70 10.71 -4.06 -7.90
N VAL A 71 11.91 -4.65 -7.79
CA VAL A 71 12.31 -5.50 -6.67
C VAL A 71 12.28 -4.69 -5.38
N SER A 72 11.49 -5.15 -4.42
CA SER A 72 11.42 -4.63 -3.05
C SER A 72 11.65 -5.78 -2.08
N VAL A 73 12.67 -5.64 -1.24
CA VAL A 73 12.98 -6.59 -0.16
C VAL A 73 12.73 -5.91 1.18
N LYS A 74 11.91 -6.55 2.01
CA LYS A 74 11.55 -6.12 3.37
C LYS A 74 11.73 -7.28 4.35
N LYS A 75 12.15 -6.99 5.58
CA LYS A 75 12.10 -7.99 6.68
C LYS A 75 10.65 -8.24 7.08
N PHE A 76 10.33 -9.45 7.52
CA PHE A 76 8.98 -9.85 7.90
C PHE A 76 8.99 -10.85 9.05
N GLY A 77 8.37 -10.52 10.18
CA GLY A 77 8.38 -11.42 11.34
C GLY A 77 9.76 -11.47 12.00
N ASN A 78 10.51 -12.55 11.79
CA ASN A 78 11.81 -12.80 12.42
C ASN A 78 12.97 -12.09 11.68
N GLU A 79 14.14 -11.99 12.33
CA GLU A 79 15.32 -11.33 11.76
C GLU A 79 15.84 -11.94 10.45
N THR A 80 15.54 -13.22 10.23
CA THR A 80 15.95 -14.03 9.06
C THR A 80 14.84 -14.21 8.03
N ASP A 81 13.64 -13.70 8.29
CA ASP A 81 12.48 -13.85 7.42
C ASP A 81 12.33 -12.59 6.55
N TYR A 82 12.20 -12.78 5.23
CA TYR A 82 12.16 -11.71 4.25
C TYR A 82 10.98 -11.90 3.29
N ILE A 83 10.36 -10.78 2.94
CA ILE A 83 9.40 -10.67 1.85
C ILE A 83 10.06 -9.96 0.69
N ILE A 84 10.03 -10.62 -0.47
CA ILE A 84 10.50 -10.09 -1.74
C ILE A 84 9.28 -9.89 -2.63
N LYS A 85 9.13 -8.68 -3.16
CA LYS A 85 8.09 -8.35 -4.12
C LYS A 85 8.73 -7.86 -5.41
N PHE A 86 8.22 -8.29 -6.55
CA PHE A 86 8.63 -7.79 -7.86
C PHE A 86 7.49 -7.89 -8.85
N GLN A 87 7.56 -7.11 -9.92
CA GLN A 87 6.57 -7.17 -11.00
C GLN A 87 6.82 -8.40 -11.86
N THR A 88 5.76 -9.15 -12.15
CA THR A 88 5.82 -10.32 -13.03
C THR A 88 5.55 -9.85 -14.45
N GLU A 89 6.58 -9.80 -15.29
CA GLU A 89 6.41 -9.44 -16.71
C GLU A 89 5.98 -10.64 -17.55
N ASP A 90 6.41 -11.84 -17.17
CA ASP A 90 6.30 -13.03 -18.01
C ASP A 90 5.12 -13.93 -17.58
N LEU A 91 3.92 -13.49 -17.93
CA LEU A 91 2.64 -14.12 -17.55
C LEU A 91 2.42 -15.49 -18.20
N ASN A 92 3.19 -15.82 -19.23
CA ASN A 92 3.00 -17.00 -20.06
C ASN A 92 3.91 -18.17 -19.66
N ASN A 93 4.83 -17.97 -18.71
CA ASN A 93 5.73 -19.01 -18.26
C ASN A 93 5.32 -19.53 -16.87
N PRO A 94 4.52 -20.61 -16.78
CA PRO A 94 4.11 -21.17 -15.49
C PRO A 94 5.31 -21.65 -14.65
N ASN A 95 6.46 -21.89 -15.28
CA ASN A 95 7.70 -22.29 -14.62
C ASN A 95 8.63 -21.12 -14.27
N PHE A 96 8.24 -19.86 -14.52
CA PHE A 96 9.09 -18.69 -14.24
C PHE A 96 9.60 -18.67 -12.80
N ILE A 97 8.71 -18.93 -11.83
CA ILE A 97 9.06 -19.00 -10.42
C ILE A 97 10.02 -20.17 -10.13
N ASN A 98 9.79 -21.34 -10.72
CA ASN A 98 10.66 -22.51 -10.54
C ASN A 98 12.05 -22.28 -11.16
N ASN A 99 12.12 -21.55 -12.28
CA ASN A 99 13.37 -21.14 -12.91
C ASN A 99 14.13 -20.14 -12.05
N ILE A 100 13.45 -19.17 -11.43
CA ILE A 100 14.06 -18.26 -10.45
C ILE A 100 14.60 -19.04 -9.26
N LYS A 101 13.78 -19.91 -8.66
CA LYS A 101 14.18 -20.73 -7.50
C LYS A 101 15.42 -21.56 -7.83
N SER A 102 15.41 -22.31 -8.93
CA SER A 102 16.54 -23.15 -9.34
C SER A 102 17.79 -22.35 -9.70
N ASN A 103 17.66 -21.17 -10.32
CA ASN A 103 18.79 -20.29 -10.59
C ASN A 103 19.43 -19.74 -9.31
N ILE A 104 18.60 -19.40 -8.32
CA ILE A 104 19.07 -18.96 -7.01
C ILE A 104 19.74 -20.12 -6.26
N GLU A 105 19.13 -21.31 -6.24
CA GLU A 105 19.69 -22.51 -5.60
C GLU A 105 21.03 -22.90 -6.22
N LYS A 106 21.17 -22.81 -7.55
CA LYS A 106 22.44 -23.09 -8.25
C LYS A 106 23.55 -22.09 -7.94
N LYS A 107 23.21 -20.81 -7.77
CA LYS A 107 24.20 -19.75 -7.54
C LYS A 107 24.59 -19.59 -6.07
N ASN A 108 23.65 -19.81 -5.16
CA ASN A 108 23.79 -19.46 -3.74
C ASN A 108 23.72 -20.68 -2.81
N GLY A 109 23.49 -21.87 -3.35
CA GLY A 109 23.22 -23.07 -2.56
C GLY A 109 21.83 -23.03 -1.91
N ASN A 110 21.54 -24.04 -1.09
CA ASN A 110 20.23 -24.21 -0.44
C ASN A 110 20.09 -23.33 0.82
N ILE A 111 20.50 -22.06 0.74
CA ILE A 111 20.49 -21.11 1.87
C ILE A 111 19.13 -20.44 2.11
N PHE A 112 18.22 -20.55 1.14
CA PHE A 112 16.89 -19.97 1.18
C PHE A 112 15.82 -21.06 1.35
N GLU A 113 15.04 -20.96 2.40
CA GLU A 113 13.84 -21.77 2.62
C GLU A 113 12.63 -20.96 2.13
N TYR A 114 12.05 -21.36 0.99
CA TYR A 114 10.86 -20.72 0.44
C TYR A 114 9.62 -21.15 1.21
N ARG A 115 8.94 -20.20 1.84
CA ARG A 115 7.78 -20.47 2.71
C ARG A 115 6.47 -20.31 1.97
N ARG A 116 6.37 -19.25 1.18
CA ARG A 116 5.16 -18.90 0.44
C ARG A 116 5.55 -18.18 -0.83
N VAL A 117 4.90 -18.53 -1.93
CA VAL A 117 5.01 -17.80 -3.19
C VAL A 117 3.61 -17.52 -3.68
N GLU A 118 3.32 -16.25 -3.90
CA GLU A 118 2.06 -15.80 -4.46
C GLU A 118 2.31 -15.03 -5.73
N ASN A 119 1.49 -15.27 -6.73
CA ASN A 119 1.52 -14.54 -7.98
C ASN A 119 0.14 -13.92 -8.20
N VAL A 120 0.13 -12.60 -8.35
CA VAL A 120 -1.06 -11.84 -8.70
C VAL A 120 -0.95 -11.44 -10.17
N GLY A 121 -1.83 -12.02 -10.99
CA GLY A 121 -1.87 -11.72 -12.41
C GLY A 121 -2.42 -10.30 -12.67
N PRO A 122 -1.92 -9.58 -13.69
CA PRO A 122 -2.32 -8.21 -13.97
C PRO A 122 -3.78 -8.06 -14.39
N LYS A 123 -4.41 -9.14 -14.88
CA LYS A 123 -5.87 -9.17 -15.11
C LYS A 123 -6.63 -9.05 -13.78
N VAL A 124 -6.25 -9.87 -12.80
CA VAL A 124 -6.83 -9.85 -11.46
C VAL A 124 -6.53 -8.50 -10.80
N SER A 125 -5.30 -7.98 -10.93
CA SER A 125 -4.95 -6.67 -10.38
C SER A 125 -5.77 -5.51 -10.94
N LYS A 126 -6.03 -5.49 -12.26
CA LYS A 126 -6.90 -4.48 -12.88
C LYS A 126 -8.34 -4.58 -12.38
N GLU A 127 -8.84 -5.80 -12.21
CA GLU A 127 -10.17 -6.05 -11.68
C GLU A 127 -10.28 -5.61 -10.22
N LEU A 128 -9.28 -5.94 -9.39
CA LEU A 128 -9.19 -5.51 -8.00
C LEU A 128 -9.14 -3.98 -7.87
N LEU A 129 -8.36 -3.30 -8.71
CA LEU A 129 -8.30 -1.84 -8.74
C LEU A 129 -9.68 -1.24 -9.06
N LYS A 130 -10.35 -1.75 -10.10
CA LYS A 130 -11.69 -1.29 -10.50
C LYS A 130 -12.71 -1.51 -9.38
N SER A 131 -12.73 -2.71 -8.80
CA SER A 131 -13.64 -3.07 -7.71
C SER A 131 -13.40 -2.22 -6.46
N GLY A 132 -12.13 -1.94 -6.12
CA GLY A 132 -11.78 -1.05 -5.02
C GLY A 132 -12.32 0.37 -5.20
N ILE A 133 -12.15 0.97 -6.39
CA ILE A 133 -12.68 2.30 -6.70
C ILE A 133 -14.21 2.33 -6.60
N ILE A 134 -14.89 1.29 -7.12
CA ILE A 134 -16.36 1.18 -7.06
C ILE A 134 -16.83 1.06 -5.61
N ALA A 135 -16.18 0.21 -4.80
CA ALA A 135 -16.54 0.01 -3.39
C ALA A 135 -16.40 1.30 -2.57
N ILE A 136 -15.29 2.03 -2.74
CA ILE A 136 -15.07 3.33 -2.10
C ILE A 136 -16.16 4.32 -2.50
N SER A 137 -16.44 4.43 -3.80
CA SER A 137 -17.43 5.38 -4.31
C SER A 137 -18.85 5.10 -3.78
N LEU A 138 -19.24 3.81 -3.77
CA LEU A 138 -20.55 3.39 -3.26
C LEU A 138 -20.67 3.56 -1.75
N SER A 139 -19.61 3.24 -0.99
CA SER A 139 -19.59 3.42 0.47
C SER A 139 -19.75 4.89 0.87
N LEU A 140 -18.99 5.78 0.21
CA LEU A 140 -19.12 7.22 0.40
C LEU A 140 -20.54 7.69 0.07
N LEU A 141 -21.09 7.27 -1.08
CA LEU A 141 -22.45 7.65 -1.48
C LEU A 141 -23.52 7.17 -0.49
N ALA A 142 -23.41 5.94 0.01
CA ALA A 142 -24.34 5.41 1.01
C ALA A 142 -24.28 6.21 2.32
N MET A 143 -23.07 6.57 2.76
CA MET A 143 -22.87 7.39 3.95
C MET A 143 -23.44 8.81 3.76
N LEU A 144 -23.29 9.41 2.57
CA LEU A 144 -23.91 10.70 2.22
C LEU A 144 -25.42 10.68 2.40
N ILE A 145 -26.07 9.67 1.83
CA ILE A 145 -27.52 9.50 1.88
C ILE A 145 -27.97 9.32 3.33
N TYR A 146 -27.25 8.49 4.10
CA TYR A 146 -27.57 8.27 5.50
C TYR A 146 -27.50 9.56 6.34
N ILE A 147 -26.40 10.32 6.23
CA ILE A 147 -26.24 11.55 7.02
C ILE A 147 -27.27 12.59 6.59
N TRP A 148 -27.58 12.70 5.29
CA TRP A 148 -28.62 13.62 4.80
C TRP A 148 -30.03 13.29 5.31
N ILE A 149 -30.41 12.02 5.40
CA ILE A 149 -31.71 11.65 5.97
C ILE A 149 -31.75 11.88 7.48
N ARG A 150 -30.61 11.67 8.16
CA ARG A 150 -30.52 11.68 9.62
C ARG A 150 -30.32 13.07 10.22
N PHE A 151 -29.63 13.97 9.51
CA PHE A 151 -29.21 15.29 9.99
C PHE A 151 -29.56 16.40 8.99
N GLU A 152 -29.58 17.64 9.48
CA GLU A 152 -29.67 18.82 8.63
C GLU A 152 -28.50 18.86 7.64
N TRP A 153 -28.78 19.28 6.39
CA TRP A 153 -27.85 19.20 5.27
C TRP A 153 -26.49 19.91 5.52
N GLN A 154 -26.47 20.92 6.39
CA GLN A 154 -25.26 21.63 6.80
C GLN A 154 -24.29 20.72 7.56
N PHE A 155 -24.81 19.82 8.40
CA PHE A 155 -23.98 18.83 9.11
C PHE A 155 -23.46 17.76 8.18
N SER A 156 -24.27 17.34 7.20
CA SER A 156 -23.83 16.43 6.15
C SER A 156 -22.63 16.99 5.39
N LEU A 157 -22.73 18.23 4.91
CA LEU A 157 -21.63 18.87 4.18
C LEU A 157 -20.35 18.98 5.01
N GLY A 158 -20.47 19.34 6.30
CA GLY A 158 -19.32 19.43 7.21
C GLY A 158 -18.65 18.07 7.45
N ALA A 159 -19.43 17.01 7.67
CA ALA A 159 -18.91 15.66 7.86
C ALA A 159 -18.19 15.14 6.61
N ILE A 160 -18.73 15.43 5.43
CA ILE A 160 -18.14 15.04 4.15
C ILE A 160 -16.79 15.68 3.94
N LEU A 161 -16.70 17.00 4.17
CA LEU A 161 -15.45 17.74 4.02
C LEU A 161 -14.40 17.25 5.02
N ALA A 162 -14.81 16.89 6.24
CA ALA A 162 -13.91 16.30 7.23
C ALA A 162 -13.39 14.91 6.79
N LEU A 163 -14.26 14.05 6.26
CA LEU A 163 -13.86 12.73 5.74
C LEU A 163 -12.91 12.84 4.54
N PHE A 164 -13.22 13.70 3.57
CA PHE A 164 -12.31 13.94 2.45
C PHE A 164 -10.96 14.48 2.91
N HIS A 165 -10.96 15.40 3.88
CA HIS A 165 -9.74 15.89 4.49
C HIS A 165 -8.88 14.73 5.04
N ASP A 166 -9.47 13.85 5.84
CA ASP A 166 -8.74 12.75 6.50
C ASP A 166 -8.23 11.72 5.49
N VAL A 167 -9.02 11.38 4.47
CA VAL A 167 -8.61 10.48 3.38
C VAL A 167 -7.48 11.10 2.53
N ILE A 168 -7.56 12.39 2.19
CA ILE A 168 -6.52 13.05 1.41
C ILE A 168 -5.22 13.13 2.20
N LEU A 169 -5.29 13.45 3.50
CA LEU A 169 -4.12 13.58 4.35
C LEU A 169 -3.43 12.22 4.56
N THR A 170 -4.21 11.17 4.81
CA THR A 170 -3.67 9.80 4.93
C THR A 170 -3.02 9.34 3.63
N LEU A 171 -3.69 9.48 2.48
CA LEU A 171 -3.09 9.15 1.18
C LEU A 171 -1.87 10.02 0.85
N GLY A 172 -1.89 11.30 1.24
CA GLY A 172 -0.78 12.23 1.11
C GLY A 172 0.47 11.74 1.83
N ILE A 173 0.34 11.31 3.09
CA ILE A 173 1.43 10.70 3.86
C ILE A 173 2.00 9.48 3.12
N PHE A 174 1.14 8.60 2.60
CA PHE A 174 1.59 7.44 1.82
C PHE A 174 2.39 7.85 0.58
N SER A 175 1.93 8.89 -0.13
CA SER A 175 2.66 9.44 -1.26
C SER A 175 4.02 10.03 -0.85
N ILE A 176 4.05 10.88 0.19
CA ILE A 176 5.27 11.55 0.69
C ILE A 176 6.36 10.52 1.03
N PHE A 177 6.01 9.48 1.77
CA PHE A 177 6.96 8.45 2.21
C PHE A 177 7.13 7.29 1.22
N SER A 178 6.49 7.33 0.04
CA SER A 178 6.50 6.24 -0.94
C SER A 178 6.02 4.90 -0.37
N LEU A 179 5.11 4.94 0.61
CA LEU A 179 4.56 3.75 1.25
C LEU A 179 3.71 2.97 0.24
N GLU A 180 3.80 1.65 0.35
CA GLU A 180 3.14 0.74 -0.58
C GLU A 180 1.64 0.66 -0.27
N ILE A 181 0.80 0.90 -1.28
CA ILE A 181 -0.65 0.74 -1.20
C ILE A 181 -1.02 -0.68 -1.67
N ASN A 182 -1.61 -1.46 -0.77
CA ASN A 182 -2.16 -2.80 -1.03
C ASN A 182 -3.66 -2.84 -0.65
N LEU A 183 -4.32 -3.97 -0.85
CA LEU A 183 -5.76 -4.09 -0.53
C LEU A 183 -6.07 -3.83 0.95
N SER A 184 -5.18 -4.24 1.86
CA SER A 184 -5.35 -4.01 3.31
C SER A 184 -5.36 -2.51 3.65
N ILE A 185 -4.52 -1.71 2.99
CA ILE A 185 -4.52 -0.26 3.18
C ILE A 185 -5.79 0.38 2.62
N VAL A 186 -6.28 -0.09 1.47
CA VAL A 186 -7.58 0.39 0.94
C VAL A 186 -8.71 0.12 1.92
N ALA A 187 -8.75 -1.08 2.52
CA ALA A 187 -9.72 -1.41 3.55
C ALA A 187 -9.56 -0.54 4.82
N ALA A 188 -8.32 -0.28 5.24
CA ALA A 188 -8.05 0.60 6.38
C ALA A 188 -8.54 2.04 6.12
N VAL A 189 -8.28 2.59 4.93
CA VAL A 189 -8.75 3.94 4.55
C VAL A 189 -10.27 4.02 4.49
N LEU A 190 -10.94 2.96 4.05
CA LEU A 190 -12.41 2.86 4.06
C LEU A 190 -13.02 2.77 5.46
N THR A 191 -12.22 2.41 6.47
CA THR A 191 -12.66 2.28 7.86
C THR A 191 -12.61 3.63 8.61
N ILE A 192 -11.82 4.58 8.10
CA ILE A 192 -11.73 5.95 8.61
C ILE A 192 -13.03 6.69 8.25
#